data_AF-A0A382PZV0-F1
#
_entry.id   AF-A0A382PZV0-F1
#
_cell.length_a   1.000
_cell.length_b   1.000
_cell.length_c   1.000
_cell.angle_alpha   90.00
_cell.angle_beta   90.00
_cell.angle_gamma   90.00
#
_symmetry.space_group_name_H-M   'P 1'
#
loop_
_entity.id
_entity.type
_entity.pdbx_description
1 polymer ?
#
loop_
_entity_poly.entity_id
_entity_poly.type
_entity_poly.pdbx_seq_one_letter_code
_entity_poly.pdbx_strand_id
1 'polypeptide(L)'
;RTQLASFDMGRTYEGLTVTDSITIFNAGGSDLVITDISSDNNAFTLSASSATINSDGNLSIFVTFAPTAAENYTGHIVLTSNSASSPDTVTVVGVGGHSLLLSSTNLNLNTYPGLTVTNSFTISNAGGADLVITDISSDNNAFILSGSNATVISSGNYINVSVSLSPTAGESYTGNIVITSSSGSSPDIVNLNGGSYSTWGGPDETGYLWVNSFDDGGPSFSWIDTVGATATGVTGDDILAEVVLPFSVEYYGVEYDTIAVVTNGWIGMGPDFENEYSTTSPSNYSIPDANEPNKIIAPLWNDWMVMDDIFVKTVGSAPNRQFVVIFHELLHYGVES
;
A
#
# COMPACT_ATOMS: atom_id res chain seq x y z
N ARG A 1 28.19 18.88 -39.73
CA ARG A 1 27.28 17.79 -39.30
C ARG A 1 27.10 17.85 -37.79
N THR A 2 25.89 17.60 -37.30
CA THR A 2 25.61 17.49 -35.86
C THR A 2 25.97 16.09 -35.35
N GLN A 3 26.23 15.96 -34.04
CA GLN A 3 26.57 14.68 -33.42
C GLN A 3 25.38 13.69 -33.35
N LEU A 4 24.14 14.21 -33.36
CA LEU A 4 22.92 13.43 -33.14
C LEU A 4 21.81 13.88 -34.11
N ALA A 5 20.96 12.93 -34.53
CA ALA A 5 19.72 13.21 -35.26
C ALA A 5 18.55 13.56 -34.32
N SER A 6 18.64 13.13 -33.05
CA SER A 6 17.67 13.39 -32.00
C SER A 6 18.34 13.58 -30.64
N PHE A 7 17.75 14.39 -29.78
CA PHE A 7 18.28 14.79 -28.48
C PHE A 7 17.16 14.79 -27.43
N ASP A 8 17.39 14.17 -26.27
CA ASP A 8 16.39 14.08 -25.20
C ASP A 8 16.87 14.88 -23.97
N MET A 9 16.10 15.90 -23.62
CA MET A 9 16.34 16.78 -22.46
C MET A 9 15.90 16.15 -21.14
N GLY A 10 15.26 14.97 -21.18
CA GLY A 10 14.72 14.27 -20.04
C GLY A 10 13.47 14.95 -19.47
N ARG A 11 13.23 14.72 -18.17
CA ARG A 11 12.11 15.28 -17.44
C ARG A 11 12.56 16.47 -16.59
N THR A 12 11.77 17.54 -16.63
CA THR A 12 11.81 18.61 -15.64
C THR A 12 10.37 19.03 -15.29
N TYR A 13 10.21 19.93 -14.33
CA TYR A 13 8.90 20.36 -13.82
C TYR A 13 8.66 21.83 -14.12
N GLU A 14 7.40 22.25 -14.05
CA GLU A 14 7.01 23.65 -14.22
C GLU A 14 7.86 24.60 -13.33
N GLY A 15 8.41 25.65 -13.94
CA GLY A 15 9.28 26.62 -13.26
C GLY A 15 10.74 26.16 -13.04
N LEU A 16 11.10 24.94 -13.46
CA LEU A 16 12.49 24.47 -13.49
C LEU A 16 12.99 24.36 -14.93
N THR A 17 14.32 24.38 -15.08
CA THR A 17 14.98 24.25 -16.38
C THR A 17 16.05 23.17 -16.35
N VAL A 18 16.18 22.43 -17.45
CA VAL A 18 17.33 21.55 -17.72
C VAL A 18 18.12 22.13 -18.87
N THR A 19 19.44 22.09 -18.80
CA THR A 19 20.33 22.53 -19.88
C THR A 19 21.31 21.44 -20.22
N ASP A 20 21.42 21.12 -21.50
CA ASP A 20 22.40 20.20 -22.05
C ASP A 20 22.84 20.72 -23.44
N SER A 21 23.82 20.09 -24.10
CA SER A 21 24.47 20.65 -25.29
C SER A 21 24.44 19.72 -26.49
N ILE A 22 24.30 20.31 -27.67
CA ILE A 22 24.56 19.67 -28.96
C ILE A 22 25.91 20.16 -29.49
N THR A 23 26.74 19.25 -29.99
CA THR A 23 28.02 19.61 -30.62
C THR A 23 27.92 19.55 -32.14
N ILE A 24 28.33 20.64 -32.79
CA ILE A 24 28.39 20.80 -34.24
C ILE A 24 29.85 20.67 -34.68
N PHE A 25 30.10 19.82 -35.67
CA PHE A 25 31.43 19.63 -36.25
C PHE A 25 31.50 20.18 -37.67
N ASN A 26 32.51 21.00 -37.94
CA ASN A 26 32.93 21.35 -39.29
C ASN A 26 34.00 20.36 -39.75
N ALA A 27 33.62 19.42 -40.61
CA ALA A 27 34.55 18.45 -41.21
C ALA A 27 35.02 18.88 -42.62
N GLY A 28 34.68 20.10 -43.06
CA GLY A 28 35.09 20.65 -44.34
C GLY A 28 36.40 21.43 -44.24
N GLY A 29 37.08 21.59 -45.37
CA GLY A 29 38.34 22.35 -45.48
C GLY A 29 38.18 23.88 -45.55
N SER A 30 37.01 24.41 -45.17
CA SER A 30 36.69 25.84 -45.19
C SER A 30 35.73 26.15 -44.05
N ASP A 31 35.63 27.41 -43.65
CA ASP A 31 34.78 27.81 -42.53
C ASP A 31 33.30 27.51 -42.80
N LEU A 32 32.67 26.84 -41.82
CA LEU A 32 31.23 26.62 -41.79
C LEU A 32 30.59 27.86 -41.16
N VAL A 33 29.89 28.64 -41.98
CA VAL A 33 29.17 29.85 -41.57
C VAL A 33 27.70 29.48 -41.38
N ILE A 34 27.25 29.50 -40.13
CA ILE A 34 25.88 29.24 -39.71
C ILE A 34 25.18 30.59 -39.51
N THR A 35 24.24 30.92 -40.40
CA THR A 35 23.53 32.20 -40.43
C THR A 35 22.30 32.23 -39.55
N ASP A 36 21.71 31.06 -39.24
CA ASP A 36 20.59 30.94 -38.32
C ASP A 36 20.67 29.63 -37.53
N ILE A 37 20.43 29.74 -36.22
CA ILE A 37 20.27 28.65 -35.27
C ILE A 37 19.00 28.96 -34.48
N SER A 38 17.94 28.21 -34.74
CA SER A 38 16.62 28.47 -34.16
C SER A 38 15.93 27.19 -33.71
N SER A 39 15.00 27.31 -32.76
CA SER A 39 14.08 26.26 -32.35
C SER A 39 12.67 26.65 -32.79
N ASP A 40 11.90 25.71 -33.33
CA ASP A 40 10.48 25.93 -33.65
C ASP A 40 9.55 25.81 -32.43
N ASN A 41 10.08 25.35 -31.30
CA ASN A 41 9.36 25.19 -30.04
C ASN A 41 10.02 26.04 -28.95
N ASN A 42 9.24 26.98 -28.39
CA ASN A 42 9.70 27.97 -27.42
C ASN A 42 10.08 27.38 -26.05
N ALA A 43 9.71 26.13 -25.76
CA ALA A 43 10.17 25.42 -24.57
C ALA A 43 11.66 25.09 -24.63
N PHE A 44 12.26 25.09 -25.83
CA PHE A 44 13.69 24.89 -26.04
C PHE A 44 14.33 26.19 -26.52
N THR A 45 15.19 26.77 -25.69
CA THR A 45 15.95 27.99 -26.01
C THR A 45 17.42 27.64 -26.27
N LEU A 46 18.09 28.42 -27.12
CA LEU A 46 19.44 28.12 -27.60
C LEU A 46 20.42 29.19 -27.16
N SER A 47 21.65 28.80 -26.79
CA SER A 47 22.69 29.73 -26.35
C SER A 47 23.31 30.58 -27.49
N ALA A 48 22.98 30.28 -28.74
CA ALA A 48 23.49 30.97 -29.92
C ALA A 48 22.42 30.99 -31.02
N SER A 49 22.41 32.07 -31.83
CA SER A 49 21.53 32.23 -33.00
C SER A 49 22.28 32.20 -34.33
N SER A 50 23.61 32.26 -34.30
CA SER A 50 24.52 32.14 -35.46
C SER A 50 25.92 31.80 -34.96
N ALA A 51 26.78 31.26 -35.84
CA ALA A 51 28.16 30.95 -35.51
C ALA A 51 29.03 30.76 -36.76
N THR A 52 30.34 30.94 -36.62
CA THR A 52 31.33 30.49 -37.61
C THR A 52 32.24 29.45 -36.96
N ILE A 53 32.34 28.27 -37.57
CA ILE A 53 33.19 27.19 -37.12
C ILE A 53 34.32 27.03 -38.13
N ASN A 54 35.55 27.28 -37.71
CA ASN A 54 36.74 27.14 -38.56
C ASN A 54 36.86 25.72 -39.13
N SER A 55 37.62 25.55 -40.20
CA SER A 55 37.99 24.23 -40.73
C SER A 55 38.45 23.28 -39.62
N ASP A 56 37.95 22.04 -39.62
CA ASP A 56 38.20 20.99 -38.61
C ASP A 56 37.81 21.35 -37.16
N GLY A 57 37.10 22.46 -36.97
CA GLY A 57 36.63 22.93 -35.67
C GLY A 57 35.31 22.29 -35.22
N ASN A 58 34.95 22.55 -33.97
CA ASN A 58 33.65 22.21 -33.42
C ASN A 58 33.13 23.32 -32.50
N LEU A 59 31.81 23.32 -32.28
CA LEU A 59 31.13 24.24 -31.38
C LEU A 59 30.04 23.49 -30.63
N SER A 60 29.99 23.66 -29.30
CA SER A 60 28.86 23.22 -28.49
C SER A 60 27.85 24.35 -28.33
N ILE A 61 26.59 24.06 -28.63
CA ILE A 61 25.45 24.94 -28.39
C ILE A 61 24.65 24.35 -27.25
N PHE A 62 24.39 25.15 -26.21
CA PHE A 62 23.52 24.73 -25.12
C PHE A 62 22.06 24.92 -25.51
N VAL A 63 21.27 23.90 -25.24
CA VAL A 63 19.81 23.87 -25.34
C VAL A 63 19.28 23.90 -23.91
N THR A 64 18.45 24.89 -23.59
CA THR A 64 17.76 24.98 -22.30
C THR A 64 16.28 24.64 -22.49
N PHE A 65 15.83 23.60 -21.81
CA PHE A 65 14.44 23.15 -21.77
C PHE A 65 13.74 23.72 -20.55
N ALA A 66 12.65 24.46 -20.78
CA ALA A 66 11.83 25.12 -19.77
C ALA A 66 10.33 24.87 -20.08
N PRO A 67 9.75 23.73 -19.69
CA PRO A 67 8.35 23.44 -19.92
C PRO A 67 7.45 24.37 -19.10
N THR A 68 6.30 24.72 -19.67
CA THR A 68 5.29 25.58 -19.03
C THR A 68 4.03 24.82 -18.59
N ALA A 69 3.92 23.56 -19.02
CA ALA A 69 2.83 22.64 -18.71
C ALA A 69 3.35 21.20 -18.67
N ALA A 70 2.63 20.33 -17.97
CA ALA A 70 2.95 18.90 -17.89
C ALA A 70 2.52 18.13 -19.15
N GLU A 71 3.42 18.02 -20.11
CA GLU A 71 3.20 17.31 -21.37
C GLU A 71 4.52 16.84 -22.00
N ASN A 72 4.42 16.11 -23.11
CA ASN A 72 5.57 15.76 -23.93
C ASN A 72 5.84 16.88 -24.95
N TYR A 73 7.04 17.43 -24.91
CA TYR A 73 7.50 18.45 -25.84
C TYR A 73 8.30 17.78 -26.95
N THR A 74 8.06 18.21 -28.19
CA THR A 74 8.91 17.93 -29.34
C THR A 74 9.17 19.24 -30.06
N GLY A 75 10.43 19.46 -30.43
CA GLY A 75 10.85 20.60 -31.24
C GLY A 75 11.93 20.20 -32.22
N HIS A 76 12.23 21.10 -33.14
CA HIS A 76 13.26 20.96 -34.14
C HIS A 76 14.21 22.16 -34.06
N ILE A 77 15.47 21.85 -33.79
CA ILE A 77 16.55 22.84 -33.88
C ILE A 77 17.01 22.88 -35.33
N VAL A 78 16.83 24.02 -35.99
CA VAL A 78 17.13 24.23 -37.40
C VAL A 78 18.42 25.05 -37.53
N LEU A 79 19.34 24.56 -38.36
CA LEU A 79 20.66 25.15 -38.61
C LEU A 79 20.77 25.53 -40.08
N THR A 80 20.73 26.83 -40.38
CA THR A 80 20.94 27.36 -41.73
C THR A 80 22.39 27.78 -41.90
N SER A 81 23.09 27.26 -42.90
CA SER A 81 24.53 27.46 -43.11
C SER A 81 24.93 27.47 -44.58
N ASN A 82 26.21 27.73 -44.86
CA ASN A 82 26.79 27.62 -46.20
C ASN A 82 27.14 26.17 -46.61
N SER A 83 26.78 25.15 -45.82
CA SER A 83 26.97 23.73 -46.17
C SER A 83 25.99 23.29 -47.27
N ALA A 84 26.42 22.36 -48.12
CA ALA A 84 25.55 21.72 -49.13
C ALA A 84 24.40 20.90 -48.51
N SER A 85 24.52 20.47 -47.24
CA SER A 85 23.46 19.77 -46.51
C SER A 85 22.41 20.71 -45.89
N SER A 86 22.64 22.03 -45.94
CA SER A 86 21.79 22.99 -45.24
C SER A 86 20.39 23.10 -45.85
N PRO A 87 19.33 23.27 -45.02
CA PRO A 87 19.34 23.31 -43.56
C PRO A 87 19.54 21.92 -42.92
N ASP A 88 20.34 21.86 -41.86
CA ASP A 88 20.43 20.68 -41.00
C ASP A 88 19.40 20.81 -39.86
N THR A 89 18.81 19.70 -39.40
CA THR A 89 17.81 19.69 -38.32
C THR A 89 18.14 18.65 -37.26
N VAL A 90 17.94 19.00 -35.99
CA VAL A 90 18.02 18.08 -34.85
C VAL A 90 16.68 18.07 -34.14
N THR A 91 16.06 16.90 -34.01
CA THR A 91 14.85 16.77 -33.18
C THR A 91 15.24 16.82 -31.70
N VAL A 92 14.55 17.63 -30.91
CA VAL A 92 14.69 17.67 -29.45
C VAL A 92 13.37 17.28 -28.79
N VAL A 93 13.44 16.44 -27.77
CA VAL A 93 12.30 16.02 -26.97
C VAL A 93 12.55 16.31 -25.48
N GLY A 94 11.47 16.44 -24.72
CA GLY A 94 11.53 16.60 -23.27
C GLY A 94 10.15 16.38 -22.65
N VAL A 95 10.10 16.15 -21.35
CA VAL A 95 8.84 15.91 -20.61
C VAL A 95 8.69 16.95 -19.52
N GLY A 96 7.59 17.72 -19.55
CA GLY A 96 7.15 18.54 -18.42
C GLY A 96 6.34 17.72 -17.43
N GLY A 97 6.61 17.86 -16.14
CA GLY A 97 5.80 17.28 -15.05
C GLY A 97 5.03 18.35 -14.26
N HIS A 98 3.94 17.92 -13.62
CA HIS A 98 3.20 18.76 -12.67
C HIS A 98 4.05 19.06 -11.43
N SER A 99 3.83 20.23 -10.83
CA SER A 99 4.52 20.62 -9.60
C SER A 99 4.12 19.79 -8.38
N LEU A 100 2.86 19.32 -8.30
CA LEU A 100 2.40 18.48 -7.20
C LEU A 100 2.70 17.00 -7.48
N LEU A 101 3.34 16.32 -6.54
CA LEU A 101 3.51 14.86 -6.55
C LEU A 101 2.97 14.25 -5.25
N LEU A 102 2.26 13.14 -5.38
CA LEU A 102 1.73 12.35 -4.27
C LEU A 102 2.59 11.09 -4.07
N SER A 103 2.93 10.77 -2.82
CA SER A 103 3.62 9.49 -2.53
C SER A 103 2.72 8.27 -2.70
N SER A 104 1.41 8.45 -2.60
CA SER A 104 0.39 7.43 -2.89
C SER A 104 -0.90 8.10 -3.33
N THR A 105 -1.62 7.44 -4.25
CA THR A 105 -2.99 7.81 -4.67
C THR A 105 -4.05 6.91 -4.06
N ASN A 106 -3.65 5.93 -3.23
CA ASN A 106 -4.56 5.00 -2.56
C ASN A 106 -4.07 4.70 -1.14
N LEU A 107 -4.96 4.81 -0.15
CA LEU A 107 -4.68 4.42 1.22
C LEU A 107 -5.66 3.34 1.67
N ASN A 108 -5.12 2.30 2.33
CA ASN A 108 -5.89 1.28 3.00
C ASN A 108 -5.86 1.53 4.52
N LEU A 109 -7.03 1.52 5.14
CA LEU A 109 -7.27 1.74 6.57
C LEU A 109 -8.18 0.63 7.13
N ASN A 110 -7.89 -0.64 6.85
CA ASN A 110 -8.62 -1.75 7.45
C ASN A 110 -8.27 -1.93 8.94
N THR A 111 -9.28 -2.14 9.78
CA THR A 111 -9.14 -2.30 11.24
C THR A 111 -10.31 -3.12 11.81
N TYR A 112 -10.39 -3.24 13.13
CA TYR A 112 -11.53 -3.82 13.85
C TYR A 112 -12.35 -2.72 14.53
N PRO A 113 -13.63 -2.98 14.86
CA PRO A 113 -14.42 -2.09 15.70
C PRO A 113 -13.71 -1.71 17.00
N GLY A 114 -13.78 -0.43 17.36
CA GLY A 114 -13.16 0.12 18.57
C GLY A 114 -11.66 0.40 18.44
N LEU A 115 -11.00 -0.04 17.36
CA LEU A 115 -9.60 0.25 17.09
C LEU A 115 -9.45 1.38 16.08
N THR A 116 -8.53 2.31 16.36
CA THR A 116 -8.16 3.36 15.43
C THR A 116 -6.95 2.93 14.61
N VAL A 117 -7.08 3.00 13.29
CA VAL A 117 -5.96 2.85 12.36
C VAL A 117 -5.59 4.22 11.78
N THR A 118 -4.31 4.45 11.55
CA THR A 118 -3.80 5.66 10.91
C THR A 118 -2.85 5.28 9.78
N ASN A 119 -3.01 5.94 8.63
CA ASN A 119 -2.09 5.83 7.50
C ASN A 119 -1.76 7.23 6.98
N SER A 120 -0.73 7.38 6.14
CA SER A 120 -0.30 8.70 5.67
C SER A 120 0.28 8.67 4.26
N PHE A 121 0.25 9.84 3.62
CA PHE A 121 0.90 10.11 2.35
C PHE A 121 1.55 11.50 2.39
N THR A 122 2.49 11.75 1.48
CA THR A 122 3.10 13.07 1.32
C THR A 122 2.61 13.77 0.07
N ILE A 123 2.55 15.09 0.17
CA ILE A 123 2.35 16.01 -0.95
C ILE A 123 3.68 16.76 -1.11
N SER A 124 4.36 16.60 -2.23
CA SER A 124 5.63 17.26 -2.51
C SER A 124 5.51 18.25 -3.67
N ASN A 125 6.29 19.33 -3.58
CA ASN A 125 6.43 20.31 -4.65
C ASN A 125 7.72 20.05 -5.44
N ALA A 126 7.58 19.47 -6.63
CA ALA A 126 8.67 19.25 -7.56
C ALA A 126 8.91 20.43 -8.53
N GLY A 127 8.00 21.41 -8.56
CA GLY A 127 8.12 22.62 -9.38
C GLY A 127 9.09 23.63 -8.80
N GLY A 128 9.48 24.62 -9.62
CA GLY A 128 10.44 25.66 -9.24
C GLY A 128 9.85 26.86 -8.50
N ALA A 129 8.52 26.96 -8.44
CA ALA A 129 7.79 27.99 -7.71
C ALA A 129 7.07 27.38 -6.49
N ASP A 130 6.63 28.22 -5.56
CA ASP A 130 5.83 27.78 -4.41
C ASP A 130 4.50 27.14 -4.87
N LEU A 131 4.19 25.95 -4.33
CA LEU A 131 2.93 25.26 -4.53
C LEU A 131 1.94 25.70 -3.46
N VAL A 132 0.87 26.36 -3.86
CA VAL A 132 -0.18 26.83 -2.95
C VAL A 132 -1.29 25.80 -2.89
N ILE A 133 -1.47 25.16 -1.73
CA ILE A 133 -2.62 24.30 -1.46
C ILE A 133 -3.72 25.16 -0.84
N THR A 134 -4.89 25.19 -1.48
CA THR A 134 -6.04 25.96 -1.00
C THR A 134 -6.99 25.14 -0.16
N ASP A 135 -7.09 23.83 -0.40
CA ASP A 135 -7.92 22.92 0.39
C ASP A 135 -7.39 21.48 0.35
N ILE A 136 -7.56 20.78 1.46
CA ILE A 136 -7.38 19.32 1.58
C ILE A 136 -8.57 18.81 2.38
N SER A 137 -9.50 18.12 1.73
CA SER A 137 -10.74 17.65 2.36
C SER A 137 -11.05 16.21 1.99
N SER A 138 -11.71 15.49 2.90
CA SER A 138 -12.28 14.17 2.63
C SER A 138 -13.76 14.31 2.31
N ASP A 139 -14.26 13.59 1.31
CA ASP A 139 -15.69 13.50 1.00
C ASP A 139 -16.46 12.57 1.95
N ASN A 140 -15.75 11.82 2.80
CA ASN A 140 -16.31 10.93 3.81
C ASN A 140 -15.78 11.29 5.19
N ASN A 141 -16.70 11.66 6.09
CA ASN A 141 -16.42 12.14 7.44
C ASN A 141 -15.96 11.04 8.41
N ALA A 142 -16.07 9.77 8.05
CA ALA A 142 -15.48 8.67 8.82
C ALA A 142 -13.94 8.73 8.81
N PHE A 143 -13.35 9.31 7.76
CA PHE A 143 -11.92 9.54 7.66
C PHE A 143 -11.55 10.92 8.19
N ILE A 144 -10.69 10.94 9.22
CA ILE A 144 -10.25 12.17 9.87
C ILE A 144 -8.83 12.52 9.40
N LEU A 145 -8.65 13.74 8.89
CA LEU A 145 -7.36 14.25 8.38
C LEU A 145 -6.62 15.05 9.46
N SER A 146 -5.29 14.96 9.51
CA SER A 146 -4.45 15.75 10.43
C SER A 146 -4.15 17.18 9.95
N GLY A 147 -4.43 17.51 8.69
CA GLY A 147 -4.03 18.78 8.08
C GLY A 147 -4.96 19.20 6.95
N SER A 148 -6.19 19.56 7.27
CA SER A 148 -7.21 20.04 6.32
C SER A 148 -7.18 21.56 6.10
N ASN A 149 -6.00 22.17 6.01
CA ASN A 149 -5.85 23.63 5.94
C ASN A 149 -5.02 24.07 4.73
N ALA A 150 -5.32 25.27 4.22
CA ALA A 150 -4.51 25.93 3.21
C ALA A 150 -3.05 26.08 3.68
N THR A 151 -2.11 25.77 2.79
CA THR A 151 -0.67 25.80 3.10
C THR A 151 0.15 26.07 1.84
N VAL A 152 1.39 26.51 2.02
CA VAL A 152 2.33 26.75 0.93
C VAL A 152 3.50 25.80 1.09
N ILE A 153 3.81 25.06 0.03
CA ILE A 153 4.93 24.13 -0.02
C ILE A 153 5.99 24.73 -0.94
N SER A 154 7.10 25.19 -0.38
CA SER A 154 8.20 25.72 -1.20
C SER A 154 8.84 24.65 -2.08
N SER A 155 9.42 25.09 -3.20
CA SER A 155 10.10 24.21 -4.17
C SER A 155 11.03 23.21 -3.48
N GLY A 156 10.89 21.92 -3.82
CA GLY A 156 11.69 20.83 -3.28
C GLY A 156 11.28 20.31 -1.90
N ASN A 157 10.29 20.96 -1.24
CA ASN A 157 9.78 20.52 0.05
C ASN A 157 8.51 19.66 -0.08
N TYR A 158 8.07 19.12 1.05
CA TYR A 158 6.86 18.32 1.16
C TYR A 158 6.17 18.53 2.51
N ILE A 159 4.90 18.13 2.58
CA ILE A 159 4.15 17.97 3.83
C ILE A 159 3.66 16.53 3.97
N ASN A 160 3.41 16.09 5.19
CA ASN A 160 2.78 14.80 5.48
C ASN A 160 1.31 15.02 5.83
N VAL A 161 0.42 14.22 5.24
CA VAL A 161 -1.01 14.19 5.56
C VAL A 161 -1.32 12.81 6.11
N SER A 162 -1.76 12.74 7.36
CA SER A 162 -2.23 11.50 7.96
C SER A 162 -3.76 11.45 7.98
N VAL A 163 -4.27 10.24 7.82
CA VAL A 163 -5.69 9.90 7.77
C VAL A 163 -5.92 8.84 8.83
N SER A 164 -6.97 9.00 9.64
CA SER A 164 -7.38 7.97 10.60
C SER A 164 -8.81 7.52 10.39
N LEU A 165 -9.07 6.25 10.69
CA LEU A 165 -10.40 5.64 10.71
C LEU A 165 -10.61 4.93 12.06
N SER A 166 -11.76 5.14 12.68
CA SER A 166 -12.14 4.59 14.00
C SER A 166 -13.56 4.02 13.95
N PRO A 167 -13.77 2.86 13.30
CA PRO A 167 -15.10 2.30 13.14
C PRO A 167 -15.61 1.75 14.48
N THR A 168 -16.94 1.79 14.68
CA THR A 168 -17.59 1.22 15.87
C THR A 168 -18.33 -0.09 15.60
N ALA A 169 -18.45 -0.48 14.34
CA ALA A 169 -19.10 -1.71 13.90
C ALA A 169 -18.43 -2.24 12.63
N GLY A 170 -18.75 -3.49 12.25
CA GLY A 170 -18.31 -4.08 10.99
C GLY A 170 -18.98 -3.39 9.81
N GLU A 171 -18.25 -2.54 9.09
CA GLU A 171 -18.72 -1.73 7.97
C GLU A 171 -17.59 -1.50 6.96
N SER A 172 -17.95 -1.20 5.71
CA SER A 172 -16.99 -0.79 4.67
C SER A 172 -17.07 0.72 4.45
N TYR A 173 -15.91 1.37 4.42
CA TYR A 173 -15.76 2.81 4.22
C TYR A 173 -15.01 3.04 2.91
N THR A 174 -15.58 3.88 2.04
CA THR A 174 -14.87 4.39 0.85
C THR A 174 -14.99 5.90 0.82
N GLY A 175 -13.99 6.56 0.27
CA GLY A 175 -13.99 8.01 0.14
C GLY A 175 -12.79 8.50 -0.66
N ASN A 176 -12.73 9.79 -0.87
CA ASN A 176 -11.66 10.46 -1.58
C ASN A 176 -11.17 11.63 -0.75
N ILE A 177 -9.85 11.79 -0.69
CA ILE A 177 -9.24 13.07 -0.32
C ILE A 177 -9.09 13.87 -1.60
N VAL A 178 -9.66 15.07 -1.61
CA VAL A 178 -9.57 16.04 -2.70
C VAL A 178 -8.59 17.14 -2.29
N ILE A 179 -7.58 17.36 -3.13
CA ILE A 179 -6.53 18.36 -2.92
C ILE A 179 -6.68 19.44 -3.99
N THR A 180 -7.01 20.65 -3.57
CA THR A 180 -7.08 21.81 -4.47
C THR A 180 -5.82 22.65 -4.32
N SER A 181 -5.13 22.94 -5.42
CA SER A 181 -3.83 23.59 -5.42
C SER A 181 -3.61 24.49 -6.64
N SER A 182 -2.48 25.19 -6.65
CA SER A 182 -1.99 25.95 -7.81
C SER A 182 -1.30 25.10 -8.87
N SER A 183 -1.20 23.78 -8.70
CA SER A 183 -0.60 22.89 -9.70
C SER A 183 -1.51 22.72 -10.91
N GLY A 184 -0.93 22.55 -12.10
CA GLY A 184 -1.69 22.25 -13.32
C GLY A 184 -2.47 20.91 -13.27
N SER A 185 -2.16 20.02 -12.33
CA SER A 185 -2.91 18.76 -12.12
C SER A 185 -4.18 18.94 -11.27
N SER A 186 -4.35 20.10 -10.63
CA SER A 186 -5.40 20.28 -9.64
C SER A 186 -6.82 20.21 -10.25
N PRO A 187 -7.80 19.57 -9.58
CA PRO A 187 -7.69 18.88 -8.28
C PRO A 187 -7.03 17.50 -8.37
N ASP A 188 -6.26 17.15 -7.33
CA ASP A 188 -5.62 15.84 -7.17
C ASP A 188 -6.38 14.98 -6.17
N ILE A 189 -6.42 13.66 -6.39
CA ILE A 189 -7.25 12.72 -5.61
C ILE A 189 -6.40 11.61 -4.99
N VAL A 190 -6.67 11.32 -3.71
CA VAL A 190 -6.21 10.09 -3.03
C VAL A 190 -7.45 9.27 -2.63
N ASN A 191 -7.57 8.05 -3.14
CA ASN A 191 -8.66 7.15 -2.80
C ASN A 191 -8.44 6.55 -1.41
N LEU A 192 -9.50 6.49 -0.61
CA LEU A 192 -9.54 5.89 0.70
C LEU A 192 -10.36 4.61 0.66
N ASN A 193 -9.74 3.52 1.11
CA ASN A 193 -10.41 2.24 1.32
C ASN A 193 -10.25 1.88 2.80
N GLY A 194 -11.34 1.78 3.52
CA GLY A 194 -11.39 1.35 4.90
C GLY A 194 -12.38 0.21 5.05
N GLY A 195 -12.05 -0.70 5.95
CA GLY A 195 -12.89 -1.84 6.26
C GLY A 195 -12.80 -2.11 7.74
N SER A 196 -13.94 -2.33 8.36
CA SER A 196 -14.02 -2.87 9.70
C SER A 196 -14.47 -4.31 9.56
N TYR A 197 -13.63 -5.26 9.99
CA TYR A 197 -13.98 -6.67 9.90
C TYR A 197 -15.29 -6.93 10.65
N SER A 198 -16.10 -7.87 10.14
CA SER A 198 -17.32 -8.26 10.85
C SER A 198 -16.95 -8.69 12.26
N THR A 199 -17.76 -8.27 13.22
CA THR A 199 -17.65 -8.72 14.61
C THR A 199 -18.79 -9.66 14.98
N TRP A 200 -19.68 -9.93 14.02
CA TRP A 200 -20.81 -10.83 14.16
C TRP A 200 -20.95 -11.76 12.94
N GLY A 201 -21.56 -12.93 13.13
CA GLY A 201 -21.98 -13.76 12.02
C GLY A 201 -23.00 -14.82 12.42
N GLY A 202 -23.70 -15.35 11.43
CA GLY A 202 -24.91 -16.14 11.64
C GLY A 202 -26.17 -15.28 11.84
N PRO A 203 -27.27 -15.84 12.38
CA PRO A 203 -27.42 -17.25 12.67
C PRO A 203 -27.26 -18.10 11.41
N ASP A 204 -26.63 -19.25 11.53
CA ASP A 204 -26.71 -20.28 10.50
C ASP A 204 -28.12 -20.91 10.43
N GLU A 205 -28.30 -21.90 9.57
CA GLU A 205 -29.58 -22.61 9.41
C GLU A 205 -30.06 -23.29 10.71
N THR A 206 -29.16 -23.55 11.64
CA THR A 206 -29.43 -24.15 12.96
C THR A 206 -29.59 -23.14 14.09
N GLY A 207 -29.42 -21.84 13.81
CA GLY A 207 -29.63 -20.76 14.76
C GLY A 207 -28.37 -20.31 15.51
N TYR A 208 -27.19 -20.85 15.21
CA TYR A 208 -25.95 -20.49 15.90
C TYR A 208 -25.31 -19.27 15.27
N LEU A 209 -24.82 -18.37 16.12
CA LEU A 209 -24.15 -17.13 15.75
C LEU A 209 -22.80 -17.04 16.46
N TRP A 210 -21.86 -16.32 15.86
CA TRP A 210 -20.63 -15.90 16.55
C TRP A 210 -20.67 -14.38 16.77
N VAL A 211 -20.15 -13.95 17.91
CA VAL A 211 -20.09 -12.54 18.31
C VAL A 211 -18.76 -12.26 18.97
N ASN A 212 -18.13 -11.16 18.57
CA ASN A 212 -16.89 -10.68 19.18
C ASN A 212 -17.20 -10.01 20.52
N SER A 213 -16.29 -10.11 21.48
CA SER A 213 -16.32 -9.39 22.75
C SER A 213 -16.40 -7.85 22.64
N PHE A 214 -16.15 -7.28 21.45
CA PHE A 214 -16.28 -5.84 21.20
C PHE A 214 -17.72 -5.38 20.92
N ASP A 215 -18.66 -6.29 20.62
CA ASP A 215 -20.03 -5.93 20.29
C ASP A 215 -20.98 -5.99 21.50
N ASP A 216 -22.06 -5.22 21.42
CA ASP A 216 -23.21 -5.34 22.32
C ASP A 216 -23.81 -6.75 22.24
N GLY A 217 -23.79 -7.48 23.36
CA GLY A 217 -24.23 -8.88 23.44
C GLY A 217 -23.12 -9.91 23.24
N GLY A 218 -21.88 -9.47 22.97
CA GLY A 218 -20.69 -10.31 22.97
C GLY A 218 -20.26 -10.77 24.38
N PRO A 219 -19.40 -11.79 24.48
CA PRO A 219 -18.87 -12.23 25.77
C PRO A 219 -17.96 -11.16 26.38
N SER A 220 -18.10 -10.91 27.69
CA SER A 220 -17.14 -10.05 28.41
C SER A 220 -15.77 -10.70 28.44
N PHE A 221 -14.74 -9.99 27.98
CA PHE A 221 -13.37 -10.45 28.10
C PHE A 221 -12.95 -10.57 29.57
N SER A 222 -12.49 -11.76 29.96
CA SER A 222 -11.91 -12.03 31.27
C SER A 222 -10.69 -12.92 31.09
N TRP A 223 -9.51 -12.41 31.44
CA TRP A 223 -8.25 -13.14 31.29
C TRP A 223 -8.21 -14.38 32.20
N ILE A 224 -7.81 -15.52 31.64
CA ILE A 224 -7.58 -16.77 32.35
C ILE A 224 -6.14 -17.19 32.08
N ASP A 225 -5.30 -17.15 33.12
CA ASP A 225 -3.90 -17.55 33.03
C ASP A 225 -3.69 -19.08 33.02
N THR A 226 -2.44 -19.52 32.90
CA THR A 226 -2.05 -20.94 32.95
C THR A 226 -1.92 -21.50 34.37
N VAL A 227 -2.13 -20.69 35.42
CA VAL A 227 -1.97 -21.16 36.81
C VAL A 227 -3.02 -22.22 37.13
N GLY A 228 -2.54 -23.39 37.58
CA GLY A 228 -3.37 -24.55 37.89
C GLY A 228 -3.90 -25.30 36.65
N ALA A 229 -3.39 -24.99 35.46
CA ALA A 229 -3.73 -25.72 34.24
C ALA A 229 -2.91 -27.01 34.09
N THR A 230 -3.45 -27.96 33.33
CA THR A 230 -2.82 -29.24 33.00
C THR A 230 -2.31 -29.19 31.57
N ALA A 231 -1.05 -29.56 31.36
CA ALA A 231 -0.44 -29.71 30.04
C ALA A 231 -1.10 -30.87 29.28
N THR A 232 -1.39 -30.68 28.00
CA THR A 232 -1.91 -31.76 27.15
C THR A 232 -0.78 -32.58 26.53
N GLY A 233 0.44 -32.04 26.50
CA GLY A 233 1.60 -32.63 25.84
C GLY A 233 1.66 -32.32 24.35
N VAL A 234 0.82 -31.41 23.86
CA VAL A 234 0.78 -31.01 22.45
C VAL A 234 1.77 -29.87 22.24
N THR A 235 2.85 -30.18 21.53
CA THR A 235 3.98 -29.28 21.27
C THR A 235 4.47 -29.46 19.83
N GLY A 236 5.13 -28.44 19.28
CA GLY A 236 5.67 -28.48 17.92
C GLY A 236 4.64 -28.11 16.86
N ASP A 237 4.80 -28.69 15.68
CA ASP A 237 4.04 -28.40 14.48
C ASP A 237 3.22 -29.63 14.06
N ASP A 238 2.02 -29.40 13.52
CA ASP A 238 1.10 -30.43 13.05
C ASP A 238 0.87 -31.60 14.04
N ILE A 239 0.68 -31.27 15.32
CA ILE A 239 0.36 -32.23 16.38
C ILE A 239 -1.06 -31.99 16.90
N LEU A 240 -1.75 -33.08 17.24
CA LEU A 240 -3.01 -33.04 17.95
C LEU A 240 -3.01 -34.00 19.15
N ALA A 241 -3.91 -33.78 20.10
CA ALA A 241 -4.22 -34.74 21.15
C ALA A 241 -5.69 -34.73 21.53
N GLU A 242 -6.16 -35.88 22.02
CA GLU A 242 -7.45 -36.00 22.68
C GLU A 242 -7.40 -35.44 24.09
N VAL A 243 -8.44 -34.70 24.45
CA VAL A 243 -8.68 -34.25 25.81
C VAL A 243 -10.08 -34.66 26.24
N VAL A 244 -10.15 -35.40 27.35
CA VAL A 244 -11.41 -35.76 28.00
C VAL A 244 -11.97 -34.53 28.71
N LEU A 245 -13.21 -34.19 28.40
CA LEU A 245 -13.90 -33.08 29.02
C LEU A 245 -14.33 -33.44 30.46
N PRO A 246 -14.26 -32.50 31.41
CA PRO A 246 -14.69 -32.72 32.80
C PRO A 246 -16.23 -32.68 32.96
N PHE A 247 -16.94 -32.43 31.85
CA PHE A 247 -18.38 -32.46 31.69
C PHE A 247 -18.73 -32.43 30.20
N SER A 248 -19.86 -33.04 29.84
CA SER A 248 -20.35 -33.04 28.46
C SER A 248 -20.64 -31.61 27.98
N VAL A 249 -20.29 -31.34 26.72
CA VAL A 249 -20.56 -30.07 26.03
C VAL A 249 -21.40 -30.36 24.80
N GLU A 250 -22.56 -29.71 24.71
CA GLU A 250 -23.38 -29.74 23.49
C GLU A 250 -22.81 -28.78 22.44
N TYR A 251 -22.57 -29.29 21.23
CA TYR A 251 -22.16 -28.50 20.07
C TYR A 251 -23.00 -28.92 18.87
N TYR A 252 -23.74 -27.98 18.29
CA TYR A 252 -24.71 -28.23 17.21
C TYR A 252 -25.70 -29.37 17.52
N GLY A 253 -26.22 -29.42 18.75
CA GLY A 253 -27.19 -30.42 19.20
C GLY A 253 -26.62 -31.82 19.48
N VAL A 254 -25.30 -31.99 19.43
CA VAL A 254 -24.61 -33.24 19.74
C VAL A 254 -23.78 -33.06 21.02
N GLU A 255 -23.91 -34.00 21.96
CA GLU A 255 -23.15 -34.03 23.20
C GLU A 255 -21.77 -34.65 22.98
N TYR A 256 -20.74 -33.98 23.48
CA TYR A 256 -19.35 -34.43 23.41
C TYR A 256 -18.75 -34.55 24.80
N ASP A 257 -18.07 -35.67 25.06
CA ASP A 257 -17.28 -35.92 26.28
C ASP A 257 -15.78 -35.76 26.04
N THR A 258 -15.36 -35.55 24.79
CA THR A 258 -13.95 -35.38 24.40
C THR A 258 -13.83 -34.31 23.31
N ILE A 259 -12.63 -33.72 23.22
CA ILE A 259 -12.23 -32.80 22.16
C ILE A 259 -10.85 -33.17 21.63
N ALA A 260 -10.55 -32.69 20.44
CA ALA A 260 -9.22 -32.60 19.86
C ALA A 260 -8.65 -31.20 20.14
N VAL A 261 -7.42 -31.10 20.64
CA VAL A 261 -6.65 -29.84 20.61
C VAL A 261 -5.53 -29.98 19.60
N VAL A 262 -5.33 -28.96 18.75
CA VAL A 262 -4.41 -29.04 17.59
C VAL A 262 -3.46 -27.85 17.58
N THR A 263 -2.19 -28.07 17.28
CA THR A 263 -1.15 -27.02 17.24
C THR A 263 -1.54 -25.83 16.36
N ASN A 264 -2.27 -26.06 15.27
CA ASN A 264 -2.77 -25.06 14.33
C ASN A 264 -3.94 -24.20 14.82
N GLY A 265 -4.16 -24.12 16.13
CA GLY A 265 -5.02 -23.09 16.75
C GLY A 265 -6.52 -23.33 16.64
N TRP A 266 -6.94 -24.55 16.31
CA TRP A 266 -8.34 -24.99 16.30
C TRP A 266 -8.56 -26.20 17.23
N ILE A 267 -9.81 -26.38 17.63
CA ILE A 267 -10.30 -27.43 18.54
C ILE A 267 -11.35 -28.24 17.80
N GLY A 268 -11.19 -29.55 17.70
CA GLY A 268 -12.19 -30.46 17.12
C GLY A 268 -13.12 -31.04 18.18
N MET A 269 -14.40 -31.25 17.87
CA MET A 269 -15.33 -31.93 18.77
C MET A 269 -15.32 -33.45 18.55
N GLY A 270 -15.08 -34.23 19.61
CA GLY A 270 -15.10 -35.70 19.61
C GLY A 270 -13.75 -36.38 19.28
N PRO A 271 -13.67 -37.72 19.41
CA PRO A 271 -12.41 -38.48 19.38
C PRO A 271 -12.02 -39.07 18.00
N ASP A 272 -12.65 -38.68 16.89
CA ASP A 272 -12.45 -39.37 15.60
C ASP A 272 -11.31 -38.79 14.75
N PHE A 273 -10.08 -38.93 15.24
CA PHE A 273 -8.88 -38.40 14.56
C PHE A 273 -8.61 -39.05 13.21
N GLU A 274 -8.92 -40.34 13.05
CA GLU A 274 -8.58 -41.07 11.83
C GLU A 274 -9.53 -40.73 10.67
N ASN A 275 -10.78 -40.34 10.95
CA ASN A 275 -11.76 -40.05 9.91
C ASN A 275 -12.11 -38.55 9.78
N GLU A 276 -12.03 -37.76 10.85
CA GLU A 276 -12.55 -36.38 10.86
C GLU A 276 -11.47 -35.31 11.05
N TYR A 277 -10.36 -35.68 11.69
CA TYR A 277 -9.21 -34.79 11.93
C TYR A 277 -7.91 -35.42 11.40
N SER A 278 -8.02 -36.13 10.27
CA SER A 278 -6.89 -36.85 9.65
C SER A 278 -5.76 -35.91 9.20
N THR A 279 -6.05 -34.61 9.12
CA THR A 279 -5.09 -33.54 8.91
C THR A 279 -5.22 -32.52 10.05
N THR A 280 -4.08 -31.99 10.52
CA THR A 280 -4.02 -30.88 11.48
C THR A 280 -4.30 -29.53 10.84
N SER A 281 -4.62 -29.50 9.54
CA SER A 281 -4.93 -28.37 8.66
C SER A 281 -4.41 -26.99 9.13
N PRO A 282 -3.31 -26.49 8.54
CA PRO A 282 -2.75 -25.18 8.88
C PRO A 282 -3.46 -24.01 8.17
N SER A 283 -4.22 -24.29 7.11
CA SER A 283 -4.86 -23.25 6.30
C SER A 283 -6.30 -23.01 6.74
N ASN A 284 -6.62 -21.78 7.11
CA ASN A 284 -7.98 -21.37 7.42
C ASN A 284 -8.78 -21.04 6.16
N TYR A 285 -10.10 -21.14 6.31
CA TYR A 285 -11.09 -20.78 5.30
C TYR A 285 -12.24 -20.02 5.96
N SER A 286 -13.16 -19.49 5.16
CA SER A 286 -14.42 -18.96 5.70
C SER A 286 -15.19 -20.09 6.38
N ILE A 287 -15.88 -19.81 7.49
CA ILE A 287 -16.76 -20.77 8.13
C ILE A 287 -18.20 -20.22 8.02
N PRO A 288 -19.18 -21.00 7.53
CA PRO A 288 -19.09 -22.42 7.17
C PRO A 288 -18.45 -22.68 5.80
N ASP A 289 -17.80 -23.84 5.65
CA ASP A 289 -17.25 -24.38 4.40
C ASP A 289 -17.40 -25.91 4.40
N ALA A 290 -17.41 -26.54 3.22
CA ALA A 290 -17.55 -28.00 3.10
C ALA A 290 -16.22 -28.76 3.23
N ASN A 291 -15.09 -28.05 3.14
CA ASN A 291 -13.76 -28.63 3.29
C ASN A 291 -13.47 -28.96 4.76
N GLU A 292 -12.72 -30.04 4.99
CA GLU A 292 -12.23 -30.42 6.33
C GLU A 292 -11.15 -29.44 6.84
N PRO A 293 -11.00 -29.29 8.17
CA PRO A 293 -11.71 -29.98 9.25
C PRO A 293 -13.09 -29.37 9.56
N ASN A 294 -14.06 -30.25 9.82
CA ASN A 294 -15.43 -29.90 10.20
C ASN A 294 -15.64 -30.05 11.71
N LYS A 295 -16.71 -29.46 12.26
CA LYS A 295 -17.06 -29.54 13.70
C LYS A 295 -15.97 -28.99 14.62
N ILE A 296 -15.39 -27.86 14.21
CA ILE A 296 -14.29 -27.22 14.92
C ILE A 296 -14.72 -25.91 15.59
N ILE A 297 -13.98 -25.53 16.63
CA ILE A 297 -13.91 -24.17 17.16
C ILE A 297 -12.52 -23.65 16.79
N ALA A 298 -12.45 -22.57 16.02
CA ALA A 298 -11.23 -22.13 15.34
C ALA A 298 -10.75 -20.74 15.82
N PRO A 299 -10.40 -20.55 17.12
CA PRO A 299 -10.10 -19.23 17.66
C PRO A 299 -8.80 -18.63 17.12
N LEU A 300 -7.86 -19.48 16.71
CA LEU A 300 -6.53 -19.08 16.24
C LEU A 300 -6.16 -19.84 14.96
N TRP A 301 -7.12 -20.30 14.14
CA TRP A 301 -6.79 -21.23 13.06
C TRP A 301 -5.80 -20.64 12.04
N ASN A 302 -4.58 -21.14 12.05
CA ASN A 302 -3.48 -20.79 11.15
C ASN A 302 -2.35 -21.81 11.29
N ASP A 303 -1.31 -21.64 10.50
CA ASP A 303 -0.09 -22.44 10.51
C ASP A 303 0.79 -22.07 11.72
N TRP A 304 0.60 -22.77 12.84
CA TRP A 304 1.25 -22.44 14.11
C TRP A 304 2.10 -23.58 14.65
N MET A 305 3.22 -23.19 15.24
CA MET A 305 4.10 -24.05 16.01
C MET A 305 4.00 -23.71 17.50
N VAL A 306 3.64 -24.70 18.33
CA VAL A 306 3.50 -24.55 19.79
C VAL A 306 4.86 -24.75 20.46
N MET A 307 5.38 -23.72 21.14
CA MET A 307 6.71 -23.74 21.75
C MET A 307 6.73 -24.28 23.17
N ASP A 308 5.63 -24.15 23.91
CA ASP A 308 5.51 -24.65 25.28
C ASP A 308 4.53 -25.82 25.38
N ASP A 309 3.22 -25.54 25.41
CA ASP A 309 2.17 -26.57 25.40
C ASP A 309 0.81 -25.93 25.08
N ILE A 310 -0.19 -26.77 24.83
CA ILE A 310 -1.59 -26.40 24.95
C ILE A 310 -2.06 -26.87 26.33
N PHE A 311 -2.50 -25.93 27.17
CA PHE A 311 -2.98 -26.24 28.51
C PHE A 311 -4.50 -26.31 28.57
N VAL A 312 -5.01 -27.12 29.49
CA VAL A 312 -6.45 -27.21 29.77
C VAL A 312 -6.76 -27.06 31.25
N LYS A 313 -7.89 -26.42 31.58
CA LYS A 313 -8.38 -26.35 32.96
C LYS A 313 -9.88 -26.12 33.05
N THR A 314 -10.45 -26.46 34.20
CA THR A 314 -11.83 -26.05 34.56
C THR A 314 -11.79 -24.88 35.51
N VAL A 315 -12.59 -23.85 35.24
CA VAL A 315 -12.79 -22.72 36.14
C VAL A 315 -14.25 -22.61 36.59
N GLY A 316 -14.48 -21.96 37.73
CA GLY A 316 -15.81 -21.82 38.30
C GLY A 316 -16.30 -23.10 38.99
N SER A 317 -17.62 -23.17 39.21
CA SER A 317 -18.30 -24.30 39.86
C SER A 317 -19.61 -24.60 39.15
N ALA A 318 -20.07 -25.85 39.24
CA ALA A 318 -21.35 -26.25 38.67
C ALA A 318 -22.50 -25.41 39.28
N PRO A 319 -23.51 -25.00 38.48
CA PRO A 319 -23.70 -25.30 37.05
C PRO A 319 -22.96 -24.34 36.08
N ASN A 320 -22.30 -23.29 36.58
CA ASN A 320 -21.71 -22.21 35.76
C ASN A 320 -20.18 -22.36 35.59
N ARG A 321 -19.70 -23.60 35.42
CA ARG A 321 -18.27 -23.89 35.21
C ARG A 321 -17.91 -23.77 33.74
N GLN A 322 -16.67 -23.41 33.46
CA GLN A 322 -16.13 -23.32 32.11
C GLN A 322 -14.94 -24.28 31.96
N PHE A 323 -14.84 -24.91 30.81
CA PHE A 323 -13.64 -25.61 30.39
C PHE A 323 -12.84 -24.70 29.46
N VAL A 324 -11.54 -24.58 29.71
CA VAL A 324 -10.67 -23.61 29.06
C VAL A 324 -9.53 -24.36 28.38
N VAL A 325 -9.30 -24.05 27.11
CA VAL A 325 -8.12 -24.45 26.33
C VAL A 325 -7.25 -23.21 26.14
N ILE A 326 -5.96 -23.33 26.47
CA ILE A 326 -5.00 -22.22 26.47
C ILE A 326 -3.84 -22.61 25.56
N PHE A 327 -3.77 -21.99 24.38
CA PHE A 327 -2.61 -22.10 23.51
C PHE A 327 -1.51 -21.18 24.06
N HIS A 328 -0.37 -21.74 24.49
CA HIS A 328 0.67 -20.98 25.17
C HIS A 328 1.97 -20.98 24.35
N GLU A 329 2.57 -19.78 24.19
CA GLU A 329 3.80 -19.56 23.42
C GLU A 329 3.73 -20.13 21.99
N LEU A 330 2.94 -19.50 21.11
CA LEU A 330 2.84 -19.89 19.69
C LEU A 330 3.79 -19.06 18.82
N LEU A 331 4.36 -19.70 17.80
CA LEU A 331 5.11 -19.06 16.72
C LEU A 331 4.45 -19.38 15.37
N HIS A 332 4.37 -18.40 14.46
CA HIS A 332 3.87 -18.64 13.11
C HIS A 332 4.89 -19.49 12.34
N TYR A 333 4.42 -20.54 11.66
CA TYR A 333 5.31 -21.49 11.00
C TYR A 333 6.14 -20.80 9.91
N GLY A 334 7.43 -21.16 9.83
CA GLY A 334 8.35 -20.63 8.82
C GLY A 334 8.83 -19.18 9.04
N VAL A 335 8.43 -18.53 10.14
CA VAL A 335 8.99 -17.23 10.53
C VAL A 335 10.17 -17.48 11.46
N GLU A 336 11.41 -17.25 10.99
CA GLU A 336 12.60 -17.32 11.84
C GLU A 336 12.49 -16.30 12.99
N SER A 337 12.76 -16.75 14.22
CA SER A 337 12.79 -15.93 15.44
C SER A 337 13.93 -14.92 15.46
#